data_AF-A0A7W1D1J8-F1
#
_entry.id   AF-A0A7W1D1J8-F1
#
_cell.length_a   1.000
_cell.length_b   1.000
_cell.length_c   1.000
_cell.angle_alpha   90.00
_cell.angle_beta   90.00
_cell.angle_gamma   90.00
#
_symmetry.space_group_name_H-M   'P 1'
#
loop_
_entity.id
_entity.type
_entity.pdbx_description
1 polymer ?
#
loop_
_entity_poly.entity_id
_entity_poly.type
_entity_poly.pdbx_seq_one_letter_code
_entity_poly.pdbx_strand_id
1 'polypeptide(L)' 'MTMPRLTGDQRARIEELATEAGTTCEGCGSVRLRCGEEARRTHEHGLMVYLWCDDDVHPRGAYQYFTIPAGEVIGT' A
#
# COMPACT_ATOMS: atom_id res chain seq x y z
N MET A 1 -15.01 -13.05 -5.51
CA MET A 1 -14.85 -11.59 -5.34
C MET A 1 -13.60 -11.20 -6.09
N THR A 2 -13.73 -10.48 -7.19
CA THR A 2 -12.59 -10.07 -8.02
C THR A 2 -11.88 -8.92 -7.32
N MET A 3 -10.61 -9.08 -6.98
CA MET A 3 -9.81 -7.99 -6.42
C MET A 3 -9.56 -6.96 -7.52
N PRO A 4 -9.92 -5.67 -7.34
CA PRO A 4 -9.56 -4.64 -8.30
C PRO A 4 -8.04 -4.55 -8.42
N ARG A 5 -7.54 -4.62 -9.66
CA ARG A 5 -6.13 -4.34 -9.95
C ARG A 5 -5.90 -2.84 -9.96
N LEU A 6 -4.84 -2.42 -9.28
CA LEU A 6 -4.38 -1.04 -9.26
C LEU A 6 -3.55 -0.73 -10.50
N THR A 7 -3.75 0.45 -11.08
CA THR A 7 -2.90 0.98 -12.14
C THR A 7 -1.53 1.41 -11.59
N GLY A 8 -0.57 1.69 -12.49
CA GLY A 8 0.73 2.25 -12.09
C GLY A 8 0.58 3.55 -11.30
N ASP A 9 -0.27 4.46 -11.77
CA ASP A 9 -0.53 5.75 -11.14
C ASP A 9 -1.18 5.62 -9.76
N GLN A 10 -2.15 4.71 -9.62
CA GLN A 10 -2.79 4.44 -8.33
C GLN A 10 -1.78 3.90 -7.32
N ARG A 11 -0.90 2.97 -7.73
CA ARG A 11 0.17 2.43 -6.88
C ARG A 11 1.13 3.52 -6.42
N ALA A 12 1.62 4.35 -7.34
CA ALA A 12 2.52 5.45 -7.01
C ALA A 12 1.88 6.40 -5.98
N ARG A 13 0.60 6.75 -6.17
CA ARG A 13 -0.12 7.62 -5.23
C ARG A 13 -0.26 6.98 -3.84
N ILE A 14 -0.49 5.68 -3.78
CA ILE A 14 -0.57 4.93 -2.52
C ILE A 14 0.79 4.90 -1.81
N GLU A 15 1.87 4.69 -2.55
CA GLU A 15 3.25 4.71 -2.01
C GLU A 15 3.58 6.09 -1.41
N GLU A 16 3.18 7.17 -2.07
CA GLU A 16 3.29 8.53 -1.55
C GLU A 16 2.48 8.71 -0.27
N LEU A 17 1.20 8.33 -0.27
CA LEU A 17 0.32 8.47 0.91
C LEU A 17 0.84 7.67 2.11
N ALA A 18 1.36 6.47 1.88
CA ALA A 18 1.98 5.67 2.93
C ALA A 18 3.18 6.42 3.54
N THR A 19 4.00 7.02 2.69
CA THR A 19 5.15 7.84 3.11
C THR A 19 4.69 9.09 3.88
N GLU A 20 3.69 9.82 3.40
CA GLU A 20 3.12 11.01 4.04
C GLU A 20 2.49 10.68 5.41
N ALA A 21 1.86 9.51 5.54
CA ALA A 21 1.33 8.99 6.79
C ALA A 21 2.41 8.54 7.79
N GLY A 22 3.70 8.56 7.40
CA GLY A 22 4.82 8.07 8.21
C GLY A 22 4.85 6.55 8.30
N THR A 23 4.25 5.85 7.34
CA THR A 23 4.25 4.39 7.28
C THR A 23 5.63 3.91 6.90
N THR A 24 6.24 3.10 7.76
CA THR A 24 7.54 2.49 7.53
C THR A 24 7.45 0.98 7.61
N CYS A 25 8.40 0.31 6.98
CA CYS A 25 8.60 -1.12 7.11
C CYS A 25 8.77 -1.51 8.58
N GLU A 26 7.90 -2.36 9.12
CA GLU A 26 8.00 -2.84 10.51
C GLU A 26 9.30 -3.63 10.77
N GLY A 27 9.88 -4.23 9.73
CA GLY A 27 11.08 -5.06 9.85
C GLY A 27 12.40 -4.28 9.84
N CYS A 28 12.49 -3.11 9.19
CA CYS A 28 13.74 -2.34 9.09
C CYS A 28 13.58 -0.82 9.22
N GLY A 29 12.37 -0.32 9.37
CA GLY A 29 12.09 1.12 9.42
C GLY A 29 12.24 1.85 8.08
N SER A 30 12.42 1.12 6.96
CA SER A 30 12.51 1.75 5.64
C SER A 30 11.21 2.45 5.25
N VAL A 31 11.32 3.67 4.74
CA VAL A 31 10.21 4.44 4.14
C VAL A 31 9.91 3.99 2.71
N ARG A 32 10.80 3.18 2.11
CA ARG A 32 10.65 2.69 0.72
C ARG A 32 9.74 1.48 0.69
N LEU A 33 8.45 1.76 0.75
CA LEU A 33 7.39 0.77 0.62
C LEU A 33 6.83 0.81 -0.79
N ARG A 34 6.59 -0.37 -1.36
CA ARG A 34 6.03 -0.55 -2.71
C ARG A 34 4.62 -1.10 -2.61
N CYS A 35 3.72 -0.55 -3.41
CA CYS A 35 2.33 -0.98 -3.41
C CYS A 35 2.12 -2.18 -4.33
N GLY A 36 1.40 -3.17 -3.81
CA GLY A 36 0.91 -4.31 -4.55
C GLY A 36 -0.06 -3.96 -5.66
N GLU A 37 -0.22 -4.90 -6.58
CA GLU A 37 -1.09 -4.74 -7.74
C GLU A 37 -2.57 -4.91 -7.38
N GLU A 38 -2.85 -5.45 -6.19
CA GLU A 38 -4.19 -5.82 -5.77
C GLU A 38 -4.63 -4.91 -4.63
N ALA A 39 -5.77 -4.25 -4.80
CA ALA A 39 -6.48 -3.60 -3.72
C ALA A 39 -7.63 -4.48 -3.23
N ARG A 40 -7.79 -4.55 -1.93
CA ARG A 40 -8.91 -5.20 -1.26
C ARG A 40 -9.88 -4.14 -0.75
N ARG A 41 -11.11 -4.15 -1.26
CA ARG A 41 -12.16 -3.29 -0.72
C ARG A 41 -12.63 -3.84 0.62
N THR A 42 -12.59 -3.03 1.65
CA THR A 42 -13.14 -3.34 2.98
C THR A 42 -14.54 -2.74 3.09
N HIS A 43 -15.45 -3.43 3.78
CA HIS A 43 -16.87 -3.03 3.85
C HIS A 43 -17.10 -1.74 4.64
N GLU A 44 -16.19 -1.36 5.56
CA GLU A 44 -16.39 -0.26 6.51
C GLU A 44 -15.39 0.89 6.35
N HIS A 45 -14.20 0.66 5.77
CA HIS A 45 -13.07 1.60 5.88
C HIS A 45 -12.38 1.98 4.56
N GLY A 46 -12.93 1.57 3.41
CA GLY A 46 -12.39 1.96 2.09
C GLY A 46 -11.50 0.90 1.44
N LEU A 47 -10.49 1.34 0.68
CA LEU A 47 -9.55 0.47 -0.04
C LEU A 47 -8.36 0.14 0.88
N MET A 48 -8.09 -1.15 1.05
CA MET A 48 -6.90 -1.68 1.72
C MET A 48 -5.96 -2.24 0.67
N VAL A 49 -4.68 -1.94 0.81
CA VAL A 49 -3.65 -2.35 -0.14
C VAL A 49 -2.49 -2.98 0.59
N TYR A 50 -1.75 -3.80 -0.15
CA TYR A 50 -0.56 -4.46 0.35
C TYR A 50 0.64 -3.58 0.06
N LEU A 51 1.42 -3.27 1.09
CA LEU A 51 2.73 -2.66 0.95
C LEU A 51 3.79 -3.70 1.27
N TRP A 52 4.88 -3.72 0.50
CA TRP A 52 6.07 -4.48 0.85
C TRP A 52 7.30 -3.58 0.84
N CYS A 53 8.25 -3.89 1.71
CA CYS A 53 9.54 -3.23 1.71
C CYS A 53 10.31 -3.55 0.42
N ASP A 54 10.79 -2.52 -0.29
CA ASP A 54 11.66 -2.65 -1.47
C ASP A 54 13.13 -2.94 -1.10
N ASP A 55 13.40 -3.14 0.18
CA ASP A 55 14.75 -3.29 0.69
C ASP A 55 15.14 -4.77 0.74
N ASP A 56 16.30 -5.09 0.16
CA ASP A 56 16.84 -6.45 0.00
C ASP A 56 17.13 -7.14 1.35
N VAL A 57 17.11 -6.38 2.45
CA VAL A 57 17.26 -6.90 3.82
C VAL A 57 16.14 -7.89 4.20
N HIS A 58 14.98 -7.87 3.52
CA HIS A 58 13.88 -8.78 3.78
C HIS A 58 13.70 -9.80 2.64
N PRO A 59 14.16 -11.06 2.77
CA PRO A 59 14.04 -12.08 1.71
C PRO A 59 12.60 -12.50 1.39
N ARG A 60 11.62 -12.04 2.19
CA ARG A 60 10.18 -12.21 1.92
C ARG A 60 9.43 -10.89 1.75
N GLY A 61 10.12 -9.75 1.82
CA GLY A 61 9.52 -8.42 2.02
C GLY A 61 8.75 -8.39 3.33
N ALA A 62 9.04 -7.48 4.25
CA ALA A 62 8.07 -7.25 5.32
C ALA A 62 6.80 -6.71 4.65
N TYR A 63 5.76 -7.54 4.62
CA TYR A 63 4.46 -7.19 4.05
C TYR A 63 3.59 -6.59 5.15
N GLN A 64 3.00 -5.44 4.85
CA GLN A 64 2.10 -4.76 5.76
C GLN A 64 0.87 -4.26 5.01
N TYR A 65 -0.22 -4.16 5.74
CA TYR A 65 -1.48 -3.65 5.20
C TYR A 65 -1.52 -2.14 5.40
N PHE A 66 -1.88 -1.43 4.35
CA PHE A 66 -2.16 0.01 4.42
C PHE A 66 -3.62 0.25 4.06
N THR A 67 -4.33 0.93 4.95
CA THR A 67 -5.71 1.34 4.69
C THR A 67 -5.67 2.75 4.14
N ILE A 68 -6.13 2.93 2.92
CA ILE A 68 -6.26 4.25 2.31
C ILE A 68 -7.37 4.99 3.07
N PRO A 69 -7.10 6.20 3.59
CA PRO A 69 -8.08 6.96 4.35
C PRO A 69 -9.36 7.22 3.53
N ALA A 70 -10.51 7.14 4.18
CA ALA A 70 -11.79 7.35 3.55
C ALA A 70 -11.91 8.78 3.02
N GLY A 71 -12.08 8.94 1.70
CA GLY A 71 -12.13 10.23 1.02
C GLY A 71 -10.97 10.45 0.04
N GLU A 72 -9.91 9.63 0.12
CA GLU A 72 -8.80 9.72 -0.82
C GLU A 72 -9.17 9.08 -2.16
N VAL A 73 -9.20 9.90 -3.22
CA VAL A 73 -9.59 9.48 -4.56
C VAL A 73 -8.40 8.86 -5.26
N ILE A 74 -8.24 7.54 -5.09
CA ILE A 74 -7.23 6.75 -5.80
C ILE A 74 -7.79 6.36 -7.17
N GLY A 75 -7.97 7.33 -8.08
CA GLY A 75 -8.40 7.13 -9.47
C GLY A 75 -9.81 6.52 -9.67
N THR A 76 -10.59 7.09 -10.59
CA THR A 76 -11.91 6.59 -11.02
C THR A 76 -11.85 5.25 -11.75
#